data_AF-A0A821IVT6-F1
#
_entry.id   AF-A0A821IVT6-F1
#
_cell.length_a   1.000
_cell.length_b   1.000
_cell.length_c   1.000
_cell.angle_alpha   90.00
_cell.angle_beta   90.00
_cell.angle_gamma   90.00
#
_symmetry.space_group_name_H-M   'P 1'
#
loop_
_entity.id
_entity.type
_entity.pdbx_description
1 polymer ?
#
loop_
_entity_poly.entity_id
_entity_poly.type
_entity_poly.pdbx_seq_one_letter_code
_entity_poly.pdbx_strand_id
1 'polypeptide(L)'
;FVLITFPFLFAVMFGDAGHGIIVSIFAIWMVLKERSLKDKWRTQEVWTIFFGGRYIILLMGLFSIYTGLIYNDIFSKSLNIFGSSWRVRFGDEILTKQGIDTVQLEPTPYNNTKSAEYQQMFSGTPYPFGLDPIWQLSENKITFTNSVKMKFAIIIGIIQMGFGVFLSLWNHLHFNHRYAIYLEFLPQIIFLSCIFFYLIILIFYKWTHFDGSVSTQAPSLLIQLINMILLSYPSEPESSRTFYSGQQGIQTALIILAVICIPWMLLGKPIYRIIMNKRRANYSTVANHTEHVEHDIEEQTHEHDSSKKVLNKSEAFYIDFF
;
A
#
# COMPACT_ATOMS: atom_id res chain seq x y z
N PHE A 1 5.61 -13.09 -3.67
CA PHE A 1 4.64 -11.98 -3.56
C PHE A 1 3.57 -12.08 -4.64
N VAL A 2 3.89 -11.82 -5.91
CA VAL A 2 2.92 -11.78 -7.03
C VAL A 2 2.05 -13.04 -7.14
N LEU A 3 2.63 -14.22 -6.91
CA LEU A 3 1.91 -15.50 -6.94
C LEU A 3 0.65 -15.52 -6.05
N ILE A 4 0.64 -14.81 -4.92
CA ILE A 4 -0.51 -14.75 -4.01
C ILE A 4 -1.28 -13.44 -4.16
N THR A 5 -0.58 -12.31 -4.26
CA THR A 5 -1.24 -11.00 -4.26
C THR A 5 -2.01 -10.71 -5.54
N PHE A 6 -1.54 -11.18 -6.71
CA PHE A 6 -2.29 -11.00 -7.94
C PHE A 6 -3.64 -11.73 -7.91
N PRO A 7 -3.71 -13.04 -7.60
CA PRO A 7 -5.00 -13.73 -7.49
C PRO A 7 -5.90 -13.20 -6.37
N PHE A 8 -5.32 -12.72 -5.27
CA PHE A 8 -6.08 -12.11 -4.17
C PHE A 8 -6.73 -10.79 -4.60
N LEU A 9 -6.01 -9.89 -5.28
CA LEU A 9 -6.57 -8.63 -5.78
C LEU A 9 -7.63 -8.87 -6.86
N PHE A 10 -7.41 -9.85 -7.73
CA PHE A 10 -8.44 -10.31 -8.66
C PHE A 10 -9.70 -10.74 -7.93
N ALA A 11 -9.57 -11.54 -6.87
CA ALA A 11 -10.70 -11.99 -6.08
C ALA A 11 -11.46 -10.85 -5.41
N VAL A 12 -10.77 -9.83 -4.88
CA VAL A 12 -11.42 -8.62 -4.31
C VAL A 12 -12.27 -7.89 -5.35
N MET A 13 -11.86 -7.89 -6.61
CA MET A 13 -12.62 -7.31 -7.73
C MET A 13 -13.75 -8.20 -8.23
N PHE A 14 -13.54 -9.52 -8.29
CA PHE A 14 -14.50 -10.48 -8.83
C PHE A 14 -15.61 -10.81 -7.82
N GLY A 15 -15.26 -11.00 -6.55
CA GLY A 15 -16.13 -10.82 -5.38
C GLY A 15 -17.43 -11.63 -5.32
N ASP A 16 -17.54 -12.76 -6.02
CA ASP A 16 -18.72 -13.62 -6.03
C ASP A 16 -18.32 -15.08 -5.77
N ALA A 17 -18.94 -15.72 -4.78
CA ALA A 17 -18.60 -17.08 -4.42
C ALA A 17 -19.14 -18.10 -5.43
N GLY A 18 -20.33 -17.85 -6.00
CA GLY A 18 -20.96 -18.75 -6.98
C GLY A 18 -20.16 -18.84 -8.27
N HIS A 19 -19.80 -17.68 -8.84
CA HIS A 19 -18.91 -17.64 -10.00
C HIS A 19 -17.50 -18.14 -9.68
N GLY A 20 -16.99 -17.87 -8.47
CA GLY A 20 -15.73 -18.41 -7.98
C GLY A 20 -15.69 -19.94 -7.98
N ILE A 21 -16.76 -20.60 -7.56
CA ILE A 21 -16.90 -22.07 -7.59
C ILE A 21 -16.80 -22.60 -9.02
N ILE A 22 -17.49 -21.97 -9.98
CA ILE A 22 -17.44 -22.38 -11.40
C ILE A 22 -16.00 -22.29 -11.94
N VAL A 23 -15.33 -21.16 -11.69
CA VAL A 23 -13.93 -20.95 -12.10
C VAL A 23 -12.99 -21.96 -11.44
N SER A 24 -13.18 -22.25 -10.15
CA SER A 24 -12.39 -23.25 -9.42
C SER A 24 -12.60 -24.66 -9.98
N ILE A 25 -13.83 -25.09 -10.27
CA ILE A 25 -14.11 -26.40 -10.86
C ILE A 25 -13.44 -26.53 -12.22
N PHE A 26 -13.55 -25.51 -13.07
CA PHE A 26 -12.90 -25.47 -14.38
C PHE A 26 -11.37 -25.56 -14.25
N ALA A 27 -10.77 -24.83 -13.31
CA ALA A 27 -9.34 -24.86 -13.05
C ALA A 27 -8.86 -26.22 -12.52
N ILE A 28 -9.59 -26.83 -11.58
CA ILE A 28 -9.30 -28.17 -11.06
C ILE A 28 -9.33 -29.20 -12.19
N TRP A 29 -10.33 -29.13 -13.06
CA TRP A 29 -10.41 -30.02 -14.22
C TRP A 29 -9.19 -29.90 -15.14
N MET A 30 -8.70 -28.69 -15.41
CA MET A 30 -7.48 -28.46 -16.19
C MET A 30 -6.22 -29.02 -15.49
N VAL A 31 -6.13 -28.89 -14.17
CA VAL A 31 -4.99 -29.40 -13.38
C VAL A 31 -4.99 -30.93 -13.34
N LEU A 32 -6.15 -31.57 -13.13
CA LEU A 32 -6.26 -33.03 -13.07
C LEU A 32 -5.99 -33.71 -14.41
N LYS A 33 -6.43 -33.12 -15.52
CA LYS A 33 -6.23 -33.68 -16.88
C LYS A 33 -4.98 -33.16 -17.58
N GLU A 34 -3.98 -32.65 -16.85
CA GLU A 34 -2.82 -31.99 -17.45
C GLU A 34 -2.08 -32.85 -18.50
N ARG A 35 -1.93 -34.16 -18.25
CA ARG A 35 -1.24 -35.08 -19.17
C ARG A 35 -2.02 -35.28 -20.47
N SER A 36 -3.34 -35.34 -20.40
CA SER A 36 -4.20 -35.57 -21.57
C SER A 36 -4.42 -34.30 -22.40
N LEU A 37 -4.41 -33.12 -21.75
CA LEU A 37 -4.68 -31.83 -22.38
C LEU A 37 -3.43 -31.18 -23.00
N LYS A 38 -2.22 -31.57 -22.56
CA LYS A 38 -0.95 -31.00 -23.04
C LYS A 38 -0.75 -31.19 -24.54
N ASP A 39 -1.03 -32.38 -25.06
CA ASP A 39 -0.71 -32.73 -26.46
C ASP A 39 -1.88 -32.49 -27.43
N LYS A 40 -3.11 -32.40 -26.90
CA LYS A 40 -4.32 -32.46 -27.71
C LYS A 40 -4.81 -31.10 -28.24
N TRP A 41 -4.36 -29.98 -27.65
CA TRP A 41 -4.91 -28.63 -27.91
C TRP A 41 -3.83 -27.56 -28.13
N ARG A 42 -2.59 -27.96 -28.47
CA ARG A 42 -1.45 -27.05 -28.69
C ARG A 42 -1.64 -26.09 -29.87
N THR A 43 -2.56 -26.39 -30.78
CA THR A 43 -2.81 -25.58 -31.99
C THR A 43 -3.65 -24.33 -31.75
N GLN A 44 -4.29 -24.21 -30.58
CA GLN A 44 -5.08 -23.03 -30.21
C GLN A 44 -4.28 -22.11 -29.26
N GLU A 45 -4.02 -20.88 -29.70
CA GLU A 45 -3.24 -19.90 -28.93
C GLU A 45 -3.92 -19.54 -27.61
N VAL A 46 -5.23 -19.30 -27.63
CA VAL A 46 -6.02 -18.98 -26.42
C VAL A 46 -5.90 -20.09 -25.39
N TRP A 47 -6.07 -21.36 -25.82
CA TRP A 47 -5.97 -22.50 -24.92
C TRP A 47 -4.59 -22.63 -24.27
N THR A 48 -3.53 -22.36 -25.04
CA THR A 48 -2.14 -22.43 -24.55
C THR A 48 -1.89 -21.42 -23.44
N ILE A 49 -2.44 -20.20 -23.54
CA ILE A 49 -2.33 -19.16 -22.49
C ILE A 49 -3.07 -19.62 -21.22
N PHE A 50 -4.32 -20.07 -21.33
CA PHE A 50 -5.12 -20.52 -20.19
C PHE A 50 -4.50 -21.75 -19.49
N PHE A 51 -4.03 -22.72 -20.26
CA PHE A 51 -3.40 -23.93 -19.72
C PHE A 51 -2.05 -23.63 -19.06
N GLY A 52 -1.29 -22.68 -19.59
CA GLY A 52 -0.07 -22.14 -18.95
C GLY A 52 -0.37 -21.51 -17.59
N GLY A 53 -1.50 -20.81 -17.48
CA GLY A 53 -1.97 -20.14 -16.26
C GLY A 53 -2.81 -20.99 -15.30
N ARG A 54 -2.97 -22.31 -15.50
CA ARG A 54 -3.92 -23.15 -14.76
C ARG A 54 -3.88 -23.03 -13.23
N TYR A 55 -2.68 -22.93 -12.64
CA TYR A 55 -2.53 -22.76 -11.17
C TYR A 55 -2.90 -21.35 -10.70
N ILE A 56 -2.69 -20.32 -11.54
CA ILE A 56 -3.12 -18.95 -11.26
C ILE A 56 -4.65 -18.89 -11.27
N ILE A 57 -5.29 -19.51 -12.27
CA ILE A 57 -6.76 -19.57 -12.37
C ILE A 57 -7.36 -20.33 -11.19
N LEU A 58 -6.74 -21.44 -10.77
CA LEU A 58 -7.17 -22.18 -9.58
C LEU A 58 -7.15 -21.28 -8.33
N LEU A 59 -6.06 -20.54 -8.13
CA LEU A 59 -5.90 -19.66 -6.98
C LEU A 59 -6.85 -18.45 -7.04
N MET A 60 -7.10 -17.91 -8.24
CA MET A 60 -8.09 -16.85 -8.48
C MET A 60 -9.50 -17.30 -8.10
N GLY A 61 -9.89 -18.52 -8.50
CA GLY A 61 -11.19 -19.10 -8.13
C GLY A 61 -11.32 -19.30 -6.62
N LEU A 62 -10.32 -19.89 -5.96
CA LEU A 62 -10.36 -20.14 -4.51
C LEU A 62 -10.44 -18.86 -3.69
N PHE A 63 -9.65 -17.84 -4.03
CA PHE A 63 -9.75 -16.54 -3.36
C PHE A 63 -11.07 -15.82 -3.67
N SER A 64 -11.64 -16.01 -4.88
CA SER A 64 -12.98 -15.47 -5.18
C SER A 64 -14.05 -16.09 -4.30
N ILE A 65 -13.96 -17.40 -4.02
CA ILE A 65 -14.87 -18.06 -3.09
C ILE A 65 -14.75 -17.43 -1.71
N TYR A 66 -13.52 -17.27 -1.20
CA TYR A 66 -13.28 -16.62 0.09
C TYR A 66 -13.84 -15.19 0.15
N THR A 67 -13.51 -14.34 -0.81
CA THR A 67 -13.95 -12.94 -0.84
C THR A 67 -15.46 -12.80 -1.09
N GLY A 68 -16.06 -13.65 -1.93
CA GLY A 68 -17.50 -13.71 -2.14
C GLY A 68 -18.27 -14.13 -0.88
N LEU A 69 -17.70 -15.05 -0.10
CA LEU A 69 -18.24 -15.41 1.22
C LEU A 69 -18.13 -14.26 2.23
N ILE A 70 -17.03 -13.49 2.22
CA ILE A 70 -16.89 -12.27 3.04
C ILE A 70 -17.89 -11.19 2.62
N TYR A 71 -18.14 -11.02 1.32
CA TYR A 71 -19.19 -10.12 0.83
C TYR A 71 -20.60 -10.68 1.03
N ASN A 72 -20.71 -11.96 1.40
CA ASN A 72 -21.95 -12.71 1.53
C ASN A 72 -22.81 -12.62 0.25
N ASP A 73 -22.18 -12.85 -0.90
CA ASP A 73 -22.83 -12.83 -2.21
C ASP A 73 -22.54 -14.12 -3.00
N ILE A 74 -23.60 -14.84 -3.31
CA ILE A 74 -23.63 -16.05 -4.14
C ILE A 74 -24.68 -15.86 -5.22
N PHE A 75 -24.24 -15.65 -6.47
CA PHE A 75 -25.16 -15.40 -7.60
C PHE A 75 -26.18 -14.29 -7.31
N SER A 76 -25.75 -13.18 -6.69
CA SER A 76 -26.60 -12.06 -6.27
C SER A 76 -27.63 -12.41 -5.18
N LYS A 77 -27.34 -13.44 -4.36
CA LYS A 77 -28.13 -13.83 -3.18
C LYS A 77 -27.22 -13.94 -1.96
N SER A 78 -27.74 -13.52 -0.81
CA SER A 78 -27.04 -13.61 0.47
C SER A 78 -27.36 -14.90 1.21
N LEU A 79 -26.37 -15.48 1.89
CA LEU A 79 -26.56 -16.64 2.77
C LEU A 79 -26.81 -16.21 4.21
N ASN A 80 -27.90 -16.69 4.80
CA ASN A 80 -28.19 -16.51 6.22
C ASN A 80 -27.68 -17.71 7.03
N ILE A 81 -26.39 -17.72 7.37
CA ILE A 81 -25.73 -18.84 8.07
C ILE A 81 -25.87 -18.71 9.60
N PHE A 82 -25.65 -17.50 10.14
CA PHE A 82 -25.58 -17.26 11.59
C PHE A 82 -26.82 -16.56 12.17
N GLY A 83 -27.81 -16.24 11.34
CA GLY A 83 -28.91 -15.35 11.71
C GLY A 83 -28.52 -13.88 11.57
N SER A 84 -29.42 -13.05 11.02
CA SER A 84 -29.18 -11.62 10.92
C SER A 84 -29.08 -10.97 12.31
N SER A 85 -28.18 -10.01 12.44
CA SER A 85 -28.04 -9.17 13.64
C SER A 85 -29.11 -8.06 13.67
N TRP A 86 -29.89 -7.92 12.60
CA TRP A 86 -30.99 -6.98 12.48
C TRP A 86 -32.33 -7.71 12.61
N ARG A 87 -33.28 -7.06 13.28
CA ARG A 87 -34.62 -7.60 13.53
C ARG A 87 -35.68 -6.53 13.28
N VAL A 88 -36.71 -6.91 12.54
CA VAL A 88 -37.94 -6.12 12.41
C VAL A 88 -38.85 -6.49 13.58
N ARG A 89 -39.33 -5.50 14.34
CA ARG A 89 -40.22 -5.74 15.50
C ARG A 89 -41.69 -5.39 15.27
N PHE A 90 -42.00 -4.71 14.18
CA PHE A 90 -43.38 -4.45 13.81
C PHE A 90 -44.01 -5.77 13.36
N GLY A 91 -45.11 -6.17 14.00
CA GLY A 91 -45.86 -7.35 13.55
C GLY A 91 -46.47 -7.09 12.18
N ASP A 92 -46.57 -8.14 11.36
CA ASP A 92 -47.11 -8.08 9.99
C ASP A 92 -48.49 -7.41 9.94
N GLU A 93 -49.30 -7.58 11.00
CA GLU A 93 -50.61 -6.94 11.11
C GLU A 93 -50.55 -5.42 11.19
N ILE A 94 -49.55 -4.84 11.86
CA ILE A 94 -49.41 -3.38 12.03
C ILE A 94 -48.90 -2.76 10.72
N LEU A 95 -47.94 -3.42 10.08
CA LEU A 95 -47.37 -2.99 8.80
C LEU A 95 -48.43 -3.03 7.68
N THR A 96 -49.22 -4.11 7.63
CA THR A 96 -50.28 -4.29 6.63
C THR A 96 -51.45 -3.32 6.87
N LYS A 97 -51.81 -3.04 8.13
CA LYS A 97 -52.88 -2.07 8.46
C LYS A 97 -52.49 -0.61 8.16
N GLN A 98 -51.20 -0.28 8.20
CA GLN A 98 -50.69 1.07 7.93
C GLN A 98 -50.20 1.29 6.49
N GLY A 99 -50.17 0.24 5.65
CA GLY A 99 -49.73 0.35 4.26
C GLY A 99 -48.26 0.76 4.13
N ILE A 100 -47.40 0.34 5.06
CA ILE A 100 -45.99 0.70 5.09
C ILE A 100 -45.19 -0.38 4.35
N ASP A 101 -44.72 -0.05 3.15
CA ASP A 101 -43.94 -0.98 2.30
C ASP A 101 -42.46 -1.05 2.69
N THR A 102 -41.91 0.00 3.33
CA THR A 102 -40.51 0.07 3.74
C THR A 102 -40.36 0.57 5.17
N VAL A 103 -39.52 -0.11 5.94
CA VAL A 103 -39.23 0.22 7.35
C VAL A 103 -37.78 0.62 7.48
N GLN A 104 -37.54 1.82 8.01
CA GLN A 104 -36.18 2.25 8.38
C GLN A 104 -35.79 1.62 9.72
N LEU A 105 -34.77 0.78 9.70
CA LEU A 105 -34.22 0.17 10.92
C LEU A 105 -33.30 1.16 11.63
N GLU A 106 -33.56 1.41 12.91
CA GLU A 106 -32.71 2.29 13.72
C GLU A 106 -31.48 1.53 14.28
N PRO A 107 -30.25 2.05 14.06
CA PRO A 107 -29.00 1.43 14.51
C PRO A 107 -28.70 1.64 16.00
N THR A 108 -29.47 2.49 16.70
CA THR A 108 -29.09 2.93 18.05
C THR A 108 -29.11 1.78 19.06
N PRO A 109 -27.98 1.49 19.73
CA PRO A 109 -27.98 0.59 20.87
C PRO A 109 -28.77 1.21 22.01
N TYR A 110 -29.39 0.32 22.79
CA TYR A 110 -30.17 0.57 24.00
C TYR A 110 -29.73 1.83 24.78
N ASN A 111 -30.57 2.87 24.74
CA ASN A 111 -30.57 3.94 25.74
C ASN A 111 -31.95 3.97 26.37
N ASN A 112 -31.99 3.89 27.70
CA ASN A 112 -33.17 3.76 28.59
C ASN A 112 -34.26 4.83 28.46
N THR A 113 -34.19 5.75 27.48
CA THR A 113 -34.96 7.00 27.46
C THR A 113 -35.90 7.16 26.27
N LYS A 114 -35.92 6.23 25.29
CA LYS A 114 -36.94 6.18 24.25
C LYS A 114 -37.82 4.93 24.40
N SER A 115 -39.11 5.13 24.15
CA SER A 115 -40.22 4.19 24.37
C SER A 115 -39.90 2.73 24.00
N ALA A 116 -40.48 1.81 24.76
CA ALA A 116 -40.30 0.35 24.66
C ALA A 116 -40.54 -0.26 23.26
N GLU A 117 -41.12 0.51 22.33
CA GLU A 117 -41.39 0.13 20.94
C GLU A 117 -40.14 0.10 20.04
N TYR A 118 -39.14 0.95 20.30
CA TYR A 118 -37.96 1.10 19.42
C TYR A 118 -36.73 0.28 19.86
N GLN A 119 -36.82 -0.46 20.98
CA GLN A 119 -35.63 -0.79 21.76
C GLN A 119 -34.68 -1.87 21.21
N GLN A 120 -34.98 -2.61 20.14
CA GLN A 120 -34.11 -3.73 19.72
C GLN A 120 -34.24 -4.09 18.22
N MET A 121 -33.97 -3.14 17.32
CA MET A 121 -33.87 -3.42 15.87
C MET A 121 -32.48 -3.91 15.46
N PHE A 122 -31.43 -3.54 16.20
CA PHE A 122 -30.08 -4.07 16.08
C PHE A 122 -29.73 -4.89 17.34
N SER A 123 -29.11 -6.05 17.19
CA SER A 123 -28.79 -6.95 18.32
C SER A 123 -27.64 -6.44 19.21
N GLY A 124 -26.96 -5.36 18.81
CA GLY A 124 -25.79 -4.82 19.52
C GLY A 124 -24.48 -5.55 19.21
N THR A 125 -24.53 -6.61 18.40
CA THR A 125 -23.37 -7.39 17.99
C THR A 125 -23.29 -7.43 16.47
N PRO A 126 -22.13 -7.17 15.85
CA PRO A 126 -21.98 -7.29 14.40
C PRO A 126 -22.12 -8.75 13.95
N TYR A 127 -22.48 -8.95 12.68
CA TYR A 127 -22.59 -10.28 12.08
C TYR A 127 -21.23 -11.00 12.16
N PRO A 128 -21.18 -12.27 12.62
CA PRO A 128 -19.90 -12.93 12.94
C PRO A 128 -18.93 -13.11 11.77
N PHE A 129 -19.44 -13.19 10.53
CA PHE A 129 -18.61 -13.47 9.36
C PHE A 129 -19.16 -12.79 8.11
N GLY A 130 -18.41 -11.82 7.57
CA GLY A 130 -18.77 -11.11 6.34
C GLY A 130 -19.88 -10.07 6.53
N LEU A 131 -20.63 -9.79 5.47
CA LEU A 131 -21.74 -8.83 5.51
C LEU A 131 -23.05 -9.49 5.98
N ASP A 132 -23.82 -8.75 6.77
CA ASP A 132 -25.12 -9.21 7.25
C ASP A 132 -26.09 -9.46 6.06
N PRO A 133 -26.80 -10.61 6.00
CA PRO A 133 -27.73 -10.94 4.94
C PRO A 133 -28.84 -9.89 4.71
N ILE A 134 -29.22 -9.15 5.75
CA ILE A 134 -30.31 -8.16 5.65
C ILE A 134 -30.04 -7.07 4.61
N TRP A 135 -28.75 -6.75 4.38
CA TRP A 135 -28.37 -5.73 3.42
C TRP A 135 -28.79 -6.07 2.00
N GLN A 136 -28.94 -7.35 1.65
CA GLN A 136 -29.40 -7.74 0.31
C GLN A 136 -30.87 -7.37 0.05
N LEU A 137 -31.68 -7.28 1.12
CA LEU A 137 -33.09 -6.87 1.08
C LEU A 137 -33.27 -5.35 1.19
N SER A 138 -32.25 -4.63 1.65
CA SER A 138 -32.33 -3.19 1.89
C SER A 138 -32.26 -2.35 0.59
N GLU A 139 -32.97 -1.23 0.55
CA GLU A 139 -32.89 -0.27 -0.57
C GLU A 139 -31.56 0.46 -0.60
N ASN A 140 -30.97 0.74 0.57
CA ASN A 140 -29.72 1.49 0.73
C ASN A 140 -28.46 0.61 0.64
N LYS A 141 -28.57 -0.63 0.15
CA LYS A 141 -27.45 -1.58 0.03
C LYS A 141 -26.27 -1.04 -0.76
N ILE A 142 -26.55 -0.32 -1.85
CA ILE A 142 -25.52 0.18 -2.77
C ILE A 142 -24.66 1.23 -2.05
N THR A 143 -25.29 2.15 -1.33
CA THR A 143 -24.60 3.18 -0.56
C THR A 143 -23.71 2.59 0.53
N PHE A 144 -24.21 1.60 1.27
CA PHE A 144 -23.45 0.91 2.31
C PHE A 144 -22.28 0.10 1.72
N THR A 145 -22.55 -0.79 0.78
CA THR A 145 -21.53 -1.69 0.19
C THR A 145 -20.45 -0.91 -0.57
N ASN A 146 -20.79 0.17 -1.29
CA ASN A 146 -19.81 1.03 -1.94
C ASN A 146 -18.89 1.72 -0.94
N SER A 147 -19.43 2.22 0.17
CA SER A 147 -18.65 2.84 1.24
C SER A 147 -17.66 1.86 1.87
N VAL A 148 -18.08 0.62 2.10
CA VAL A 148 -17.20 -0.45 2.62
C VAL A 148 -16.13 -0.82 1.60
N LYS A 149 -16.51 -1.08 0.34
CA LYS A 149 -15.60 -1.47 -0.74
C LYS A 149 -14.53 -0.40 -1.00
N MET A 150 -14.91 0.88 -1.03
CA MET A 150 -13.98 1.98 -1.21
C MET A 150 -12.93 2.03 -0.09
N LYS A 151 -13.36 1.98 1.18
CA LYS A 151 -12.45 2.03 2.34
C LYS A 151 -11.52 0.82 2.37
N PHE A 152 -12.04 -0.37 2.08
CA PHE A 152 -11.24 -1.58 2.02
C PHE A 152 -10.20 -1.53 0.89
N ALA A 153 -10.57 -1.02 -0.29
CA ALA A 153 -9.65 -0.81 -1.40
C ALA A 153 -8.50 0.15 -1.05
N ILE A 154 -8.81 1.24 -0.33
CA ILE A 154 -7.80 2.19 0.16
C ILE A 154 -6.83 1.49 1.13
N ILE A 155 -7.35 0.71 2.10
CA ILE A 155 -6.53 -0.01 3.10
C ILE A 155 -5.60 -1.01 2.40
N ILE A 156 -6.14 -1.87 1.53
CA ILE A 156 -5.33 -2.86 0.78
C ILE A 156 -4.27 -2.16 -0.07
N GLY A 157 -4.66 -1.12 -0.81
CA GLY A 157 -3.76 -0.42 -1.72
C GLY A 157 -2.56 0.21 -1.00
N ILE A 158 -2.79 0.88 0.13
CA ILE A 158 -1.71 1.51 0.90
C ILE A 158 -0.81 0.47 1.58
N ILE A 159 -1.37 -0.63 2.10
CA ILE A 159 -0.56 -1.74 2.65
C ILE A 159 0.30 -2.37 1.55
N GLN A 160 -0.26 -2.58 0.35
CA GLN A 160 0.47 -3.11 -0.80
C GLN A 160 1.60 -2.18 -1.25
N MET A 161 1.33 -0.87 -1.35
CA MET A 161 2.33 0.15 -1.67
C MET A 161 3.42 0.20 -0.61
N GLY A 162 3.05 0.20 0.68
CA GLY A 162 3.99 0.19 1.80
C GLY A 162 4.91 -1.03 1.78
N PHE A 163 4.36 -2.22 1.52
CA PHE A 163 5.15 -3.44 1.34
C PHE A 163 6.18 -3.31 0.20
N GLY A 164 5.80 -2.69 -0.92
CA GLY A 164 6.72 -2.41 -2.03
C GLY A 164 7.90 -1.51 -1.61
N VAL A 165 7.66 -0.49 -0.78
CA VAL A 165 8.71 0.38 -0.22
C VAL A 165 9.62 -0.39 0.75
N PHE A 166 9.08 -1.31 1.55
CA PHE A 166 9.93 -2.16 2.40
C PHE A 166 10.83 -3.10 1.60
N LEU A 167 10.38 -3.59 0.43
CA LEU A 167 11.24 -4.37 -0.46
C LEU A 167 12.38 -3.53 -1.05
N SER A 168 12.16 -2.23 -1.31
CA SER A 168 13.24 -1.36 -1.79
C SER A 168 14.34 -1.16 -0.72
N LEU A 169 13.97 -1.12 0.57
CA LEU A 169 14.96 -1.13 1.66
C LEU A 169 15.86 -2.37 1.60
N TRP A 170 15.25 -3.56 1.44
CA TRP A 170 16.01 -4.80 1.35
C TRP A 170 16.97 -4.78 0.16
N ASN A 171 16.53 -4.21 -0.95
CA ASN A 171 17.34 -4.03 -2.15
C ASN A 171 18.57 -3.12 -1.88
N HIS A 172 18.36 -1.98 -1.23
CA HIS A 172 19.45 -1.07 -0.87
C HIS A 172 20.42 -1.66 0.16
N LEU A 173 19.91 -2.47 1.09
CA LEU A 173 20.74 -3.20 2.05
C LEU A 173 21.60 -4.26 1.36
N HIS A 174 21.02 -5.04 0.44
CA HIS A 174 21.74 -6.08 -0.30
C HIS A 174 22.86 -5.49 -1.18
N PHE A 175 22.58 -4.42 -1.92
CA PHE A 175 23.57 -3.74 -2.77
C PHE A 175 24.46 -2.75 -2.00
N ASN A 176 24.34 -2.66 -0.67
CA ASN A 176 25.12 -1.79 0.21
C ASN A 176 25.12 -0.29 -0.20
N HIS A 177 24.05 0.16 -0.87
CA HIS A 177 23.86 1.55 -1.28
C HIS A 177 23.30 2.39 -0.14
N ARG A 178 24.12 2.60 0.91
CA ARG A 178 23.71 3.29 2.15
C ARG A 178 23.13 4.68 1.91
N TYR A 179 23.65 5.43 0.93
CA TYR A 179 23.13 6.77 0.60
C TYR A 179 21.68 6.73 0.11
N ALA A 180 21.28 5.68 -0.62
CA ALA A 180 19.92 5.55 -1.14
C ALA A 180 18.90 5.27 -0.02
N ILE A 181 19.32 4.63 1.07
CA ILE A 181 18.45 4.41 2.24
C ILE A 181 18.01 5.76 2.83
N TYR A 182 18.93 6.70 3.03
CA TYR A 182 18.62 8.01 3.62
C TYR A 182 17.98 9.00 2.63
N LEU A 183 18.30 8.91 1.34
CA LEU A 183 17.86 9.89 0.34
C LEU A 183 16.60 9.46 -0.43
N GLU A 184 16.24 8.18 -0.44
CA GLU A 184 15.09 7.63 -1.17
C GLU A 184 14.12 6.92 -0.23
N PHE A 185 14.57 5.87 0.46
CA PHE A 185 13.68 5.07 1.32
C PHE A 185 13.09 5.87 2.48
N LEU A 186 13.92 6.60 3.22
CA LEU A 186 13.49 7.38 4.39
C LEU A 186 12.44 8.46 4.06
N PRO A 187 12.66 9.38 3.10
CA PRO A 187 11.64 10.35 2.75
C PRO A 187 10.38 9.70 2.16
N GLN A 188 10.51 8.57 1.43
CA GLN A 188 9.37 7.85 0.87
C GLN A 188 8.47 7.23 1.96
N ILE A 189 9.06 6.59 2.99
CA ILE A 189 8.27 6.01 4.10
C ILE A 189 7.65 7.09 5.00
N ILE A 190 8.37 8.20 5.24
CA ILE A 190 7.83 9.33 6.02
C ILE A 190 6.65 9.95 5.27
N PHE A 191 6.81 10.27 3.99
CA PHE A 191 5.75 10.84 3.16
C PHE A 191 4.51 9.93 3.11
N LEU A 192 4.69 8.64 2.83
CA LEU A 192 3.61 7.66 2.79
C LEU A 192 2.88 7.56 4.15
N SER A 193 3.64 7.59 5.24
CA SER A 193 3.08 7.51 6.60
C SER A 193 2.25 8.74 6.97
N CYS A 194 2.72 9.93 6.61
CA CYS A 194 2.06 11.19 6.99
C CYS A 194 0.69 11.37 6.34
N ILE A 195 0.53 10.97 5.08
CA ILE A 195 -0.71 11.18 4.33
C ILE A 195 -1.59 9.92 4.39
N PHE A 196 -1.06 8.81 3.92
CA PHE A 196 -1.86 7.63 3.61
C PHE A 196 -2.03 6.71 4.82
N PHE A 197 -0.98 6.52 5.64
CA PHE A 197 -1.14 5.71 6.85
C PHE A 197 -2.01 6.43 7.90
N TYR A 198 -1.90 7.76 7.99
CA TYR A 198 -2.83 8.57 8.78
C TYR A 198 -4.29 8.40 8.32
N LEU A 199 -4.55 8.34 7.01
CA LEU A 199 -5.88 8.06 6.48
C LEU A 199 -6.42 6.69 6.91
N ILE A 200 -5.58 5.64 6.92
CA ILE A 200 -5.97 4.32 7.45
C ILE A 200 -6.39 4.43 8.92
N ILE A 201 -5.60 5.14 9.74
CA ILE A 201 -5.90 5.33 11.16
C ILE A 201 -7.25 6.03 11.32
N LEU A 202 -7.55 7.06 10.53
CA LEU A 202 -8.84 7.74 10.55
C LEU A 202 -10.01 6.83 10.14
N ILE A 203 -9.81 5.91 9.19
CA ILE A 203 -10.84 4.93 8.81
C ILE A 203 -11.18 4.02 9.99
N PHE A 204 -10.17 3.45 10.64
CA PHE A 204 -10.38 2.60 11.82
C PHE A 204 -10.98 3.37 12.99
N TYR A 205 -10.49 4.58 13.26
CA TYR A 205 -11.04 5.44 14.30
C TYR A 205 -12.51 5.77 14.01
N LYS A 206 -12.86 6.04 12.75
CA LYS A 206 -14.25 6.27 12.36
C LYS A 206 -15.14 5.04 12.61
N TRP A 207 -14.63 3.84 12.34
CA TRP A 207 -15.37 2.59 12.54
C TRP A 207 -15.57 2.22 14.01
N THR A 208 -14.70 2.67 14.92
CA THR A 208 -14.80 2.31 16.35
C THR A 208 -15.50 3.37 17.19
N HIS A 209 -15.37 4.66 16.85
CA HIS A 209 -15.85 5.77 17.69
C HIS A 209 -17.26 6.28 17.33
N PHE A 210 -17.64 6.22 16.04
CA PHE A 210 -18.94 6.72 15.60
C PHE A 210 -19.96 5.58 15.51
N ASP A 211 -20.89 5.57 16.44
CA ASP A 211 -22.03 4.66 16.47
C ASP A 211 -23.33 5.35 16.01
N GLY A 212 -24.43 4.60 15.89
CA GLY A 212 -25.74 5.10 15.46
C GLY A 212 -26.26 6.31 16.24
N SER A 213 -25.92 6.40 17.53
CA SER A 213 -26.30 7.51 18.43
C SER A 213 -25.61 8.84 18.11
N VAL A 214 -24.42 8.79 17.48
CA VAL A 214 -23.58 9.96 17.15
C VAL A 214 -23.45 10.17 15.64
N SER A 215 -24.31 9.50 14.87
CA SER A 215 -24.27 9.45 13.39
C SER A 215 -24.37 10.82 12.72
N THR A 216 -25.17 11.74 13.27
CA THR A 216 -25.31 13.13 12.76
C THR A 216 -24.04 13.95 12.89
N GLN A 217 -23.10 13.50 13.71
CA GLN A 217 -21.86 14.20 13.99
C GLN A 217 -20.65 13.64 13.22
N ALA A 218 -20.85 12.58 12.43
CA ALA A 218 -19.78 11.82 11.80
C ALA A 218 -19.18 12.56 10.59
N PRO A 219 -17.94 13.07 10.67
CA PRO A 219 -17.34 13.84 9.59
C PRO A 219 -16.98 12.96 8.37
N SER A 220 -16.92 13.60 7.19
CA SER A 220 -16.51 12.94 5.95
C SER A 220 -14.98 12.83 5.86
N LEU A 221 -14.48 11.61 5.63
CA LEU A 221 -13.03 11.35 5.49
C LEU A 221 -12.42 12.07 4.28
N LEU A 222 -13.16 12.19 3.18
CA LEU A 222 -12.69 12.83 1.96
C LEU A 222 -12.51 14.34 2.16
N ILE A 223 -13.54 15.00 2.70
CA ILE A 223 -13.50 16.45 2.95
C ILE A 223 -12.42 16.75 3.98
N GLN A 224 -12.26 15.89 4.98
CA GLN A 224 -11.17 16.02 5.94
C GLN A 224 -9.78 15.94 5.30
N LEU A 225 -9.58 15.03 4.34
CA LEU A 225 -8.31 14.91 3.61
C LEU A 225 -8.04 16.14 2.74
N ILE A 226 -9.08 16.69 2.08
CA ILE A 226 -8.97 17.93 1.30
C ILE A 226 -8.60 19.10 2.22
N ASN A 227 -9.32 19.26 3.33
CA ASN A 227 -9.08 20.32 4.32
C ASN A 227 -7.71 20.21 4.97
N MET A 228 -7.23 18.98 5.18
CA MET A 228 -5.86 18.71 5.61
C MET A 228 -4.90 19.35 4.60
N ILE A 229 -4.92 18.92 3.33
CA ILE A 229 -3.99 19.38 2.28
C ILE A 229 -4.08 20.90 2.05
N LEU A 230 -5.29 21.47 2.09
CA LEU A 230 -5.52 22.90 1.90
C LEU A 230 -5.17 23.74 3.15
N LEU A 231 -4.88 23.09 4.29
CA LEU A 231 -4.68 23.73 5.59
C LEU A 231 -5.86 24.65 5.98
N SER A 232 -7.07 24.29 5.55
CA SER A 232 -8.28 25.06 5.80
C SER A 232 -9.15 24.32 6.83
N TYR A 233 -9.32 24.95 7.99
CA TYR A 233 -10.08 24.39 9.11
C TYR A 233 -11.28 25.31 9.40
N PRO A 234 -12.40 25.16 8.67
CA PRO A 234 -13.56 26.01 8.87
C PRO A 234 -14.14 25.79 10.27
N SER A 235 -14.49 26.88 10.96
CA SER A 235 -15.03 26.87 12.33
C SER A 235 -16.55 26.63 12.40
N GLU A 236 -17.20 26.39 11.26
CA GLU A 236 -18.65 26.23 11.09
C GLU A 236 -19.18 24.86 11.60
N PRO A 237 -20.41 24.74 12.13
CA PRO A 237 -20.75 23.71 13.12
C PRO A 237 -21.12 22.32 12.58
N GLU A 238 -21.42 22.19 11.29
CA GLU A 238 -22.02 20.96 10.73
C GLU A 238 -21.07 20.09 9.90
N SER A 239 -20.07 20.67 9.25
CA SER A 239 -19.22 19.94 8.28
C SER A 239 -17.76 19.74 8.72
N SER A 240 -17.32 20.38 9.80
CA SER A 240 -15.92 20.37 10.27
C SER A 240 -15.74 19.87 11.71
N ARG A 241 -16.61 18.96 12.16
CA ARG A 241 -16.40 18.31 13.45
C ARG A 241 -15.11 17.50 13.40
N THR A 242 -14.19 17.83 14.29
CA THR A 242 -12.92 17.13 14.44
C THR A 242 -13.16 15.71 14.93
N PHE A 243 -12.43 14.74 14.37
CA PHE A 243 -12.40 13.36 14.82
C PHE A 243 -11.92 13.26 16.27
N TYR A 244 -10.88 14.02 16.64
CA TYR A 244 -10.29 13.98 17.99
C TYR A 244 -9.74 15.36 18.39
N SER A 245 -9.47 15.54 19.68
CA SER A 245 -8.93 16.79 20.23
C SER A 245 -7.51 17.06 19.71
N GLY A 246 -7.23 18.30 19.28
CA GLY A 246 -5.90 18.68 18.76
C GLY A 246 -5.60 18.23 17.33
N GLN A 247 -6.61 17.75 16.58
CA GLN A 247 -6.46 17.28 15.20
C GLN A 247 -5.77 18.29 14.27
N GLN A 248 -6.11 19.58 14.38
CA GLN A 248 -5.50 20.63 13.56
C GLN A 248 -3.97 20.69 13.73
N GLY A 249 -3.48 20.58 14.97
CA GLY A 249 -2.04 20.62 15.26
C GLY A 249 -1.30 19.44 14.64
N ILE A 250 -1.86 18.23 14.80
CA ILE A 250 -1.27 17.01 14.22
C ILE A 250 -1.28 17.08 12.69
N GLN A 251 -2.40 17.46 12.08
CA GLN A 251 -2.53 17.51 10.62
C GLN A 251 -1.60 18.53 9.97
N THR A 252 -1.47 19.71 10.56
CA THR A 252 -0.52 20.73 10.09
C THR A 252 0.92 20.22 10.20
N ALA A 253 1.29 19.58 11.32
CA ALA A 253 2.63 19.01 11.50
C ALA A 253 2.95 17.91 10.47
N LEU A 254 1.99 17.00 10.22
CA LEU A 254 2.13 15.93 9.22
C LEU A 254 2.34 16.48 7.80
N ILE A 255 1.64 17.57 7.45
CA ILE A 255 1.81 18.19 6.13
C ILE A 255 3.14 18.91 5.99
N ILE A 256 3.57 19.66 7.01
CA ILE A 256 4.89 20.30 6.98
C ILE A 256 5.98 19.25 6.75
N LEU A 257 5.90 18.12 7.47
CA LEU A 257 6.83 17.01 7.30
C LEU A 257 6.75 16.42 5.88
N ALA A 258 5.54 16.18 5.36
CA ALA A 258 5.34 15.66 4.00
C ALA A 258 5.90 16.61 2.92
N VAL A 259 5.70 17.92 3.06
CA VAL A 259 6.21 18.93 2.12
C VAL A 259 7.73 18.99 2.15
N ILE A 260 8.37 18.84 3.31
CA ILE A 260 9.85 18.77 3.42
C ILE A 260 10.41 17.51 2.73
N CYS A 261 9.68 16.40 2.74
CA CYS A 261 10.12 15.17 2.06
C CYS A 261 10.19 15.30 0.53
N ILE A 262 9.39 16.18 -0.08
CA ILE A 262 9.37 16.39 -1.54
C ILE A 262 10.72 16.88 -2.09
N PRO A 263 11.28 18.02 -1.66
CA PRO A 263 12.59 18.47 -2.11
C PRO A 263 13.71 17.53 -1.66
N TRP A 264 13.58 16.88 -0.49
CA TRP A 264 14.55 15.88 -0.01
C TRP A 264 14.72 14.75 -1.02
N MET A 265 13.61 14.14 -1.46
CA MET A 265 13.65 13.03 -2.41
C MET A 265 14.10 13.48 -3.81
N LEU A 266 13.66 14.67 -4.25
CA LEU A 266 13.98 15.20 -5.58
C LEU A 266 15.46 15.56 -5.73
N LEU A 267 16.02 16.29 -4.75
CA LEU A 267 17.37 16.83 -4.83
C LEU A 267 18.43 15.90 -4.22
N GLY A 268 18.03 14.96 -3.36
CA GLY A 268 18.96 14.08 -2.63
C GLY A 268 19.93 13.33 -3.55
N LYS A 269 19.40 12.54 -4.49
CA LYS A 269 20.22 11.76 -5.44
C LYS A 269 21.12 12.60 -6.37
N PRO A 270 20.61 13.63 -7.08
CA PRO A 270 21.45 14.40 -7.99
C PRO A 270 22.59 15.13 -7.24
N ILE A 271 22.31 15.73 -6.08
CA ILE A 271 23.33 16.40 -5.27
C ILE A 271 24.40 15.41 -4.82
N TYR A 272 24.00 14.24 -4.31
CA TYR A 272 24.95 13.20 -3.88
C TYR A 272 25.87 12.76 -5.03
N ARG A 273 25.31 12.54 -6.23
CA ARG A 273 26.11 12.16 -7.40
C ARG A 273 27.07 13.26 -7.86
N ILE A 274 26.64 14.52 -7.87
CA ILE A 274 27.50 15.66 -8.23
C ILE A 274 28.68 15.76 -7.26
N ILE A 275 28.43 15.65 -5.95
CA ILE A 275 29.48 15.69 -4.92
C ILE A 275 30.45 14.52 -5.09
N MET A 276 29.93 13.31 -5.33
CA MET A 276 30.78 12.13 -5.52
C MET A 276 31.60 12.19 -6.81
N ASN A 277 31.04 12.72 -7.90
CA ASN A 277 31.76 12.91 -9.15
C ASN A 277 32.85 13.98 -9.04
N LYS A 278 32.59 15.10 -8.35
CA LYS A 278 33.61 16.11 -8.05
C LYS A 278 34.74 15.54 -7.19
N ARG A 279 34.41 14.74 -6.17
CA ARG A 279 35.41 14.06 -5.34
C ARG A 279 36.25 13.07 -6.14
N ARG A 280 35.64 12.29 -7.03
CA ARG A 280 36.36 11.37 -7.93
C ARG A 280 37.26 12.12 -8.90
N ALA A 281 36.78 13.20 -9.52
CA ALA A 281 37.59 14.03 -10.42
C ALA A 281 38.81 14.60 -9.69
N ASN A 282 38.63 15.18 -8.49
CA ASN A 282 39.74 15.68 -7.69
C ASN A 282 40.72 14.57 -7.28
N TYR A 283 40.22 13.38 -6.95
CA TYR A 283 41.07 12.24 -6.59
C TYR A 283 41.89 11.75 -7.79
N SER A 284 41.30 11.68 -8.99
CA SER A 284 42.02 11.34 -10.22
C SER A 284 43.07 12.39 -10.58
N THR A 285 42.78 13.68 -10.40
CA THR A 285 43.76 14.74 -10.64
C THR A 285 44.92 14.66 -9.64
N VAL A 286 44.65 14.42 -8.36
CA VAL A 286 45.71 14.25 -7.35
C VAL A 286 46.53 12.98 -7.61
N ALA A 287 45.89 11.85 -7.92
CA ALA A 287 46.60 10.60 -8.23
C ALA A 287 47.53 10.76 -9.44
N ASN A 288 47.05 11.35 -10.54
CA ASN A 288 47.88 11.60 -11.71
C ASN A 288 49.02 12.58 -11.41
N HIS A 289 48.81 13.55 -10.51
CA HIS A 289 49.85 14.50 -10.14
C HIS A 289 50.93 13.84 -9.27
N THR A 290 50.55 12.92 -8.38
CA THR A 290 51.50 12.13 -7.58
C THR A 290 52.30 11.17 -8.45
N GLU A 291 51.66 10.48 -9.40
CA GLU A 291 52.35 9.59 -10.36
C GLU A 291 53.36 10.37 -11.22
N HIS A 292 53.00 11.57 -11.68
CA HIS A 292 53.92 12.44 -12.41
C HIS A 292 55.12 12.87 -11.56
N VAL A 293 54.88 13.25 -10.30
CA VAL A 293 55.97 13.68 -9.39
C VAL A 293 56.88 12.50 -9.02
N GLU A 294 56.34 11.28 -8.84
CA GLU A 294 57.17 10.09 -8.64
C GLU A 294 58.04 9.79 -9.87
N HIS A 295 57.48 9.90 -11.08
CA HIS A 295 58.23 9.69 -12.32
C HIS A 295 59.33 10.74 -12.52
N ASP A 296 59.05 12.02 -12.22
CA ASP A 296 60.03 13.11 -12.30
C ASP A 296 61.16 12.92 -11.27
N ILE A 297 60.85 12.42 -10.07
CA ILE A 297 61.85 12.12 -9.03
C ILE A 297 62.70 10.92 -9.45
N GLU A 298 62.11 9.87 -10.02
CA GLU A 298 62.85 8.70 -10.53
C GLU A 298 63.82 9.09 -11.65
N GLU A 299 63.38 9.89 -12.63
CA GLU A 299 64.24 10.42 -13.70
C GLU A 299 65.41 11.26 -13.15
N GLN A 300 65.14 12.16 -12.20
CA GLN A 300 66.19 12.97 -11.57
C GLN A 300 67.18 12.14 -10.76
N THR A 301 66.73 11.08 -10.06
CA THR A 301 67.65 10.15 -9.38
C THR A 301 68.51 9.35 -10.36
N HIS A 302 67.96 8.94 -11.50
CA HIS A 302 68.70 8.26 -12.56
C HIS A 302 69.74 9.17 -13.25
N GLU A 303 69.42 10.44 -13.50
CA GLU A 303 70.37 11.43 -14.02
C GLU A 303 71.49 11.73 -13.00
N HIS A 304 71.14 11.83 -11.71
CA HIS A 304 72.12 12.11 -10.67
C HIS A 304 73.10 10.93 -10.44
N ASP A 305 72.63 9.68 -10.50
CA ASP A 305 73.51 8.49 -10.42
C ASP A 305 74.39 8.35 -11.68
N SER A 306 73.86 8.73 -12.85
CA SER A 306 74.63 8.76 -14.11
C SER A 306 75.71 9.83 -14.09
N SER A 307 75.42 11.04 -13.59
CA SER A 307 76.42 12.11 -13.42
C SER A 307 77.51 11.74 -12.42
N LYS A 308 77.19 11.09 -11.30
CA LYS A 308 78.20 10.60 -10.34
C LYS A 308 79.13 9.54 -10.94
N LYS A 309 78.60 8.64 -11.77
CA LYS A 309 79.43 7.68 -12.53
C LYS A 309 80.36 8.35 -13.53
N VAL A 310 79.94 9.43 -14.18
CA VAL A 310 80.78 10.20 -15.11
C VAL A 310 81.85 11.01 -14.37
N LEU A 311 81.52 11.65 -13.25
CA LEU A 311 82.47 12.38 -12.40
C LEU A 311 83.56 11.48 -11.82
N ASN A 312 83.20 10.32 -11.25
CA ASN A 312 84.17 9.33 -10.76
C ASN A 312 85.06 8.78 -11.88
N LYS A 313 84.55 8.68 -13.11
CA LYS A 313 85.33 8.24 -14.27
C LYS A 313 86.26 9.33 -14.80
N SER A 314 85.93 10.61 -14.60
CA SER A 314 86.79 11.75 -14.93
C SER A 314 87.88 12.00 -13.89
N GLU A 315 87.59 11.85 -12.60
CA GLU A 315 88.58 11.95 -11.53
C GLU A 315 89.61 10.80 -11.59
N ALA A 316 89.18 9.60 -11.98
CA ALA A 316 90.10 8.49 -12.26
C ALA A 316 91.02 8.74 -13.48
N PHE A 317 90.63 9.62 -14.42
CA PHE A 317 91.43 9.94 -15.61
C PHE A 317 92.49 11.03 -15.34
N TYR A 318 92.32 11.85 -14.30
CA TYR A 318 93.30 12.89 -13.93
C TYR A 318 94.40 12.40 -12.96
N ILE A 319 94.24 11.24 -12.34
CA ILE A 319 95.25 10.66 -11.43
C ILE A 319 96.33 9.85 -12.19
N ASP A 320 96.12 9.55 -13.47
CA ASP A 320 97.06 8.79 -14.33
C ASP A 320 97.97 9.68 -15.21
N PHE A 321 98.11 10.98 -14.91
CA PHE A 321 98.96 11.90 -15.71
C PHE A 321 99.97 12.75 -14.92
N PHE A 322 100.39 12.32 -13.73
CA PHE A 322 101.56 12.87 -13.03
C PHE A 322 102.48 11.78 -12.49
#